data_AF-A0A7K2P7S5-F1
#
_entry.id   AF-A0A7K2P7S5-F1
#
_cell.length_a   1.000
_cell.length_b   1.000
_cell.length_c   1.000
_cell.angle_alpha   90.00
_cell.angle_beta   90.00
_cell.angle_gamma   90.00
#
_symmetry.space_group_name_H-M   'P 1'
#
loop_
_entity.id
_entity.type
_entity.pdbx_description
1 polymer ?
#
loop_
_entity_poly.entity_id
_entity_poly.type
_entity_poly.pdbx_seq_one_letter_code
_entity_poly.pdbx_strand_id
1 'polypeptide(L)'
;AREYLGDWYDIAGPALGIADPGERQADPQGVCDGLVAAVRRLARREWPLVLLIDDAHWADQETLRWLAALAERLDETSVLVVIARRPGDVSGDSARHLEAATAVGRPLAPLNALTPEATAGLTRATLGAHAEAAFCREV
;
A
#
# COMPACT_ATOMS: atom_id res chain seq x y z
N ALA A 1 -13.38 13.38 4.25
CA ALA A 1 -13.11 13.17 2.81
C ALA A 1 -12.80 14.46 2.05
N ARG A 2 -13.73 15.44 2.00
CA ARG A 2 -13.55 16.68 1.23
C ARG A 2 -12.33 17.50 1.63
N GLU A 3 -12.02 17.53 2.93
CA GLU A 3 -10.80 18.18 3.46
C GLU A 3 -9.49 17.56 2.91
N TYR A 4 -9.46 16.24 2.71
CA TYR A 4 -8.25 15.53 2.25
C TYR A 4 -8.10 15.55 0.73
N LEU A 5 -9.20 15.38 -0.01
CA LEU A 5 -9.19 15.46 -1.48
C LEU A 5 -9.11 16.91 -2.00
N GLY A 6 -9.65 17.87 -1.26
CA GLY A 6 -9.65 19.29 -1.63
C GLY A 6 -10.28 19.49 -3.01
N ASP A 7 -9.58 20.21 -3.88
CA ASP A 7 -10.03 20.51 -5.25
C ASP A 7 -10.26 19.26 -6.12
N TRP A 8 -9.71 18.11 -5.71
CA TRP A 8 -9.89 16.84 -6.41
C TRP A 8 -11.10 16.04 -5.92
N TYR A 9 -11.87 16.54 -4.95
CA TYR A 9 -12.99 15.79 -4.38
C TYR A 9 -14.01 15.36 -5.44
N ASP A 10 -14.34 16.24 -6.38
CA ASP A 10 -15.34 15.95 -7.43
C ASP A 10 -14.76 15.10 -8.59
N ILE A 11 -13.46 14.74 -8.54
CA ILE A 11 -12.77 13.90 -9.53
C ILE A 11 -12.43 12.53 -8.92
N ALA A 12 -11.68 12.52 -7.81
CA ALA A 12 -11.24 11.29 -7.14
C ALA A 12 -12.31 10.70 -6.20
N GLY A 13 -13.22 11.52 -5.68
CA GLY A 13 -14.28 11.06 -4.77
C GLY A 13 -15.19 9.99 -5.38
N PRO A 14 -15.67 10.15 -6.62
CA PRO A 14 -16.43 9.11 -7.31
C PRO A 14 -15.67 7.80 -7.50
N ALA A 15 -14.41 7.87 -7.92
CA ALA A 15 -13.57 6.68 -8.12
C ALA A 15 -13.33 5.90 -6.81
N LEU A 16 -13.31 6.61 -5.68
CA LEU A 16 -13.22 6.03 -4.33
C LEU A 16 -14.58 5.57 -3.76
N GLY A 17 -15.69 5.80 -4.46
CA GLY A 17 -17.03 5.48 -3.97
C GLY A 17 -17.53 6.35 -2.81
N ILE A 18 -16.92 7.53 -2.60
CA ILE A 18 -17.25 8.45 -1.49
C ILE A 18 -17.99 9.72 -1.94
N ALA A 19 -18.29 9.81 -3.24
CA ALA A 19 -19.11 10.83 -3.86
C ALA A 19 -19.90 10.19 -5.03
N ASP A 20 -21.02 10.81 -5.40
CA ASP A 20 -21.81 10.38 -6.56
C ASP A 20 -21.03 10.66 -7.87
N PRO A 21 -20.84 9.67 -8.76
CA PRO A 21 -20.19 9.88 -10.06
C PRO A 21 -20.91 10.88 -10.96
N GLY A 22 -22.23 11.10 -10.78
CA GLY A 22 -23.01 11.95 -11.67
C GLY A 22 -22.91 11.51 -13.14
N GLU A 23 -23.09 12.45 -14.08
CA GLU A 23 -23.02 12.16 -15.53
C GLU A 23 -21.62 12.33 -16.13
N ARG A 24 -20.62 12.71 -15.31
CA ARG A 24 -19.29 13.05 -15.82
C ARG A 24 -18.52 11.77 -16.13
N GLN A 25 -17.90 11.72 -17.31
CA GLN A 25 -17.06 10.59 -17.67
C GLN A 25 -15.82 10.54 -16.77
N ALA A 26 -15.42 9.34 -16.36
CA ALA A 26 -14.22 9.15 -15.55
C ALA A 26 -12.96 9.66 -16.28
N ASP A 27 -12.13 10.39 -15.55
CA ASP A 27 -10.79 10.83 -15.97
C ASP A 27 -9.74 10.06 -15.14
N PRO A 28 -9.22 8.93 -15.65
CA PRO A 28 -8.26 8.12 -14.90
C PRO A 28 -7.00 8.88 -14.50
N GLN A 29 -6.55 9.82 -15.35
CA GLN A 29 -5.36 10.62 -15.04
C GLN A 29 -5.65 11.62 -13.92
N GLY A 30 -6.79 12.32 -14.00
CA GLY A 30 -7.24 13.23 -12.95
C GLY A 30 -7.48 12.53 -11.61
N VAL A 31 -8.02 11.31 -11.61
CA VAL A 31 -8.14 10.49 -10.40
C VAL A 31 -6.76 10.19 -9.82
N CYS A 32 -5.83 9.70 -10.64
CA CYS A 32 -4.46 9.40 -10.22
C CYS A 32 -3.76 10.62 -9.60
N ASP A 33 -3.76 11.76 -10.30
CA ASP A 33 -3.14 13.00 -9.80
C ASP A 33 -3.82 13.52 -8.53
N GLY A 34 -5.15 13.37 -8.44
CA GLY A 34 -5.90 13.73 -7.24
C GLY A 34 -5.56 12.88 -6.03
N LEU A 35 -5.37 11.57 -6.20
CA LEU A 35 -4.95 10.67 -5.12
C LEU A 35 -3.50 10.95 -4.68
N VAL A 36 -2.58 11.24 -5.61
CA VAL A 36 -1.23 11.70 -5.26
C VAL A 36 -1.28 13.02 -4.47
N ALA A 37 -2.08 13.98 -4.92
CA ALA A 37 -2.26 15.25 -4.23
C ALA A 37 -2.85 15.07 -2.82
N ALA A 38 -3.75 14.10 -2.63
CA ALA A 38 -4.32 13.75 -1.34
C ALA A 38 -3.25 13.24 -0.37
N VAL A 39 -2.38 12.32 -0.80
CA VAL A 39 -1.24 11.84 0.01
C VAL A 39 -0.31 12.99 0.36
N ARG A 40 0.05 13.86 -0.61
CA ARG A 40 0.90 15.04 -0.35
C ARG A 40 0.25 15.99 0.66
N ARG A 41 -1.07 16.20 0.59
CA ARG A 41 -1.80 17.03 1.55
C ARG A 41 -1.81 16.41 2.94
N LEU A 42 -2.04 15.09 3.03
CA LEU A 42 -1.97 14.35 4.28
C LEU A 42 -0.57 14.45 4.89
N ALA A 43 0.47 14.21 4.10
CA ALA A 43 1.86 14.28 4.54
C ALA A 43 2.30 15.69 4.99
N ARG A 44 1.67 16.77 4.49
CA ARG A 44 1.94 18.13 5.01
C ARG A 44 1.27 18.40 6.35
N ARG A 45 0.16 17.70 6.64
CA ARG A 45 -0.64 17.92 7.84
C ARG A 45 -0.19 17.00 8.98
N GLU A 46 0.05 15.73 8.68
CA GLU A 46 0.29 14.64 9.62
C GLU A 46 1.67 14.02 9.33
N TRP A 47 2.74 14.76 9.62
CA TRP A 47 4.11 14.36 9.30
C TRP A 47 4.88 13.81 10.52
N PRO A 48 5.75 12.80 10.34
CA PRO A 48 6.01 12.03 9.12
C PRO A 48 4.93 10.95 8.82
N LEU A 49 4.66 10.68 7.54
CA LEU A 49 3.65 9.69 7.10
C LEU A 49 4.31 8.38 6.67
N VAL A 50 3.76 7.25 7.13
CA VAL A 50 4.14 5.90 6.67
C VAL A 50 2.92 5.23 6.02
N LEU A 51 3.08 4.81 4.76
CA LEU A 51 2.10 4.05 3.99
C LEU A 51 2.56 2.59 3.91
N LEU A 52 1.82 1.69 4.54
CA LEU A 52 2.05 0.25 4.48
C LEU A 52 1.09 -0.36 3.45
N ILE A 53 1.63 -0.94 2.38
CA ILE A 53 0.89 -1.59 1.32
C ILE A 53 1.25 -3.07 1.34
N ASP A 54 0.32 -3.89 1.83
CA ASP A 54 0.48 -5.33 1.83
C ASP A 54 -0.10 -5.94 0.55
N ASP A 55 0.40 -7.11 0.17
CA ASP A 55 -0.08 -7.89 -0.96
C ASP A 55 -0.28 -7.10 -2.27
N ALA A 56 0.65 -6.19 -2.59
CA ALA A 56 0.52 -5.29 -3.75
C ALA A 56 0.37 -6.00 -5.11
N HIS A 57 0.72 -7.29 -5.17
CA HIS A 57 0.50 -8.13 -6.35
C HIS A 57 -0.99 -8.40 -6.66
N TRP A 58 -1.89 -8.20 -5.71
CA TRP A 58 -3.34 -8.31 -5.88
C TRP A 58 -4.02 -7.00 -6.29
N ALA A 59 -3.29 -5.88 -6.23
CA ALA A 59 -3.85 -4.58 -6.60
C ALA A 59 -4.19 -4.54 -8.10
N ASP A 60 -5.28 -3.84 -8.42
CA ASP A 60 -5.63 -3.59 -9.82
C ASP A 60 -4.59 -2.68 -10.51
N GLN A 61 -4.68 -2.63 -11.84
CA GLN A 61 -3.73 -1.89 -12.65
C GLN A 61 -3.74 -0.38 -12.33
N GLU A 62 -4.91 0.20 -12.05
CA GLU A 62 -5.04 1.64 -11.76
C GLU A 62 -4.42 2.01 -10.41
N THR A 63 -4.58 1.15 -9.40
CA THR A 63 -3.94 1.28 -8.09
C THR A 63 -2.42 1.21 -8.22
N LEU A 64 -1.90 0.26 -9.02
CA LEU A 64 -0.46 0.14 -9.26
C LEU A 64 0.09 1.33 -10.07
N ARG A 65 -0.66 1.82 -11.06
CA ARG A 65 -0.33 3.03 -11.81
C ARG A 65 -0.24 4.24 -10.88
N TRP A 66 -1.22 4.41 -9.99
CA TRP A 66 -1.19 5.47 -8.98
C TRP A 66 -0.01 5.33 -8.03
N LEU A 67 0.29 4.11 -7.59
CA LEU A 67 1.42 3.86 -6.69
C LEU A 67 2.77 4.19 -7.34
N ALA A 68 2.93 3.88 -8.63
CA ALA A 68 4.10 4.29 -9.41
C ALA A 68 4.22 5.82 -9.50
N ALA A 69 3.12 6.52 -9.80
CA ALA A 69 3.10 7.98 -9.86
C ALA A 69 3.36 8.65 -8.50
N LEU A 70 2.94 8.02 -7.39
CA LEU A 70 3.27 8.48 -6.05
C LEU A 70 4.77 8.28 -5.76
N ALA A 71 5.32 7.12 -6.13
CA ALA A 71 6.71 6.75 -5.90
C ALA A 71 7.70 7.74 -6.56
N GLU A 72 7.42 8.17 -7.79
CA GLU A 72 8.22 9.16 -8.53
C GLU A 72 8.34 10.53 -7.84
N ARG A 73 7.43 10.85 -6.92
CA ARG A 73 7.35 12.15 -6.24
C ARG A 73 7.75 12.08 -4.76
N LEU A 74 8.24 10.93 -4.28
CA LEU A 74 8.55 10.72 -2.86
C LEU A 74 9.67 11.61 -2.36
N ASP A 75 10.69 11.90 -3.17
CA ASP A 75 11.83 12.75 -2.81
C ASP A 75 11.42 14.19 -2.41
N GLU A 76 10.22 14.62 -2.82
CA GLU A 76 9.66 15.93 -2.49
C GLU A 76 8.76 15.90 -1.24
N THR A 77 8.71 14.78 -0.51
CA THR A 77 7.71 14.55 0.56
C THR A 77 8.28 13.81 1.76
N SER A 78 7.71 14.03 2.95
CA SER A 78 8.03 13.27 4.17
C SER A 78 7.17 12.00 4.28
N VAL A 79 7.21 11.17 3.23
CA VAL A 79 6.43 9.94 3.11
C VAL A 79 7.37 8.75 2.95
N LEU A 80 7.21 7.75 3.83
CA LEU A 80 7.79 6.42 3.63
C LEU A 80 6.70 5.49 3.09
N VAL A 81 6.96 4.83 1.96
CA VAL A 81 6.10 3.78 1.43
C VAL A 81 6.80 2.43 1.61
N VAL A 82 6.12 1.48 2.24
CA VAL A 82 6.57 0.09 2.37
C VAL A 82 5.62 -0.78 1.58
N ILE A 83 6.16 -1.52 0.61
CA ILE A 83 5.38 -2.37 -0.30
C ILE A 83 5.80 -3.82 -0.08
N ALA A 84 4.87 -4.66 0.35
CA ALA A 84 5.02 -6.10 0.35
C ALA A 84 4.41 -6.69 -0.92
N ARG A 85 5.17 -7.54 -1.61
CA ARG A 85 4.72 -8.23 -2.83
C ARG A 85 5.31 -9.62 -2.94
N ARG A 86 4.59 -10.51 -3.63
CA ARG A 86 5.10 -11.81 -4.07
C ARG A 86 5.80 -11.65 -5.43
N PRO A 87 7.08 -12.07 -5.57
CA PRO A 87 7.77 -12.04 -6.86
C PRO A 87 7.11 -13.00 -7.86
N GLY A 88 6.93 -12.57 -9.11
CA GLY A 88 6.50 -13.42 -10.22
C GLY A 88 4.98 -13.58 -10.43
N ASP A 89 4.15 -13.08 -9.52
CA ASP A 89 2.69 -13.27 -9.57
C ASP A 89 1.93 -12.20 -10.39
N VAL A 90 2.65 -11.20 -10.92
CA VAL A 90 2.07 -10.10 -11.72
C VAL A 90 2.64 -10.12 -13.12
N SER A 91 1.81 -9.87 -14.13
CA SER A 91 2.21 -9.80 -15.54
C SER A 91 1.66 -8.54 -16.24
N GLY A 92 2.12 -8.28 -17.47
CA GLY A 92 1.62 -7.17 -18.27
C GLY A 92 1.90 -5.78 -17.68
N ASP A 93 0.97 -4.85 -17.88
CA ASP A 93 1.13 -3.46 -17.41
C ASP A 93 1.12 -3.34 -15.88
N SER A 94 0.35 -4.17 -15.17
CA SER A 94 0.42 -4.25 -13.70
C SER A 94 1.82 -4.56 -13.21
N ALA A 95 2.54 -5.49 -13.85
CA ALA A 95 3.92 -5.80 -13.49
C ALA A 95 4.84 -4.59 -13.71
N ARG A 96 4.67 -3.90 -14.85
CA ARG A 96 5.46 -2.70 -15.18
C ARG A 96 5.24 -1.57 -14.16
N HIS A 97 4.01 -1.35 -13.73
CA HIS A 97 3.67 -0.36 -12.72
C HIS A 97 4.21 -0.74 -11.33
N LEU A 98 4.10 -2.01 -10.93
CA LEU A 98 4.65 -2.48 -9.66
C LEU A 98 6.18 -2.40 -9.63
N GLU A 99 6.86 -2.73 -10.73
CA GLU A 99 8.32 -2.51 -10.85
C GLU A 99 8.65 -1.02 -10.73
N ALA A 100 7.96 -0.13 -11.47
CA ALA A 100 8.18 1.31 -11.39
C ALA A 100 7.99 1.87 -9.97
N ALA A 101 6.95 1.43 -9.27
CA ALA A 101 6.68 1.82 -7.88
C ALA A 101 7.79 1.41 -6.89
N THR A 102 8.46 0.28 -7.16
CA THR A 102 9.51 -0.24 -6.27
C THR A 102 10.92 0.14 -6.70
N ALA A 103 11.13 0.59 -7.94
CA ALA A 103 12.43 0.93 -8.51
C ALA A 103 13.14 2.09 -7.81
N VAL A 104 12.38 3.04 -7.25
CA VAL A 104 12.92 4.17 -6.48
C VAL A 104 13.30 3.80 -5.03
N GLY A 105 12.82 2.64 -4.56
CA GLY A 105 13.02 2.17 -3.19
C GLY A 105 14.23 1.24 -3.04
N ARG A 106 14.59 0.96 -1.79
CA ARG A 106 15.58 -0.07 -1.47
C ARG A 106 14.88 -1.41 -1.26
N PRO A 107 15.24 -2.48 -2.00
CA PRO A 107 14.70 -3.80 -1.73
C PRO A 107 15.16 -4.28 -0.34
N LEU A 108 14.22 -4.77 0.44
CA LEU A 108 14.52 -5.48 1.69
C LEU A 108 14.77 -6.95 1.38
N ALA A 109 15.58 -7.60 2.24
CA ALA A 109 15.76 -9.04 2.14
C ALA A 109 14.39 -9.74 2.28
N PRO A 110 14.15 -10.83 1.53
CA PRO A 110 12.89 -11.57 1.65
C PRO A 110 12.72 -12.03 3.09
N LEU A 111 11.48 -11.94 3.59
CA LEU A 111 11.13 -12.47 4.89
C LEU A 111 11.19 -14.00 4.82
N ASN A 112 11.95 -14.60 5.73
CA ASN A 112 11.97 -16.04 5.88
C ASN A 112 10.72 -16.47 6.65
N ALA A 113 10.29 -17.72 6.43
CA ALA A 113 9.29 -18.34 7.28
C ALA A 113 9.74 -18.29 8.75
N LEU A 114 8.78 -18.09 9.65
CA LEU A 114 9.05 -18.13 11.08
C LEU A 114 9.70 -19.47 11.45
N THR A 115 10.76 -19.42 12.25
CA THR A 115 11.36 -20.64 12.78
C THR A 115 10.38 -21.29 13.77
N PRO A 116 10.47 -22.61 14.00
CA PRO A 116 9.63 -23.26 15.00
C PRO A 116 9.72 -22.62 16.39
N GLU A 117 10.90 -22.11 16.76
CA GLU A 117 11.11 -21.37 18.01
C GLU A 117 10.39 -20.02 18.01
N ALA A 118 10.47 -19.26 16.91
CA ALA A 118 9.75 -18.00 16.78
C ALA A 118 8.23 -18.20 16.83
N THR A 119 7.71 -19.21 16.13
CA THR A 119 6.28 -19.59 16.19
C THR A 119 5.87 -19.97 17.61
N ALA A 120 6.66 -20.80 18.31
CA ALA A 120 6.37 -21.16 19.69
C ALA A 120 6.37 -19.95 20.63
N GLY A 121 7.29 -19.01 20.42
CA GLY A 121 7.35 -17.74 21.15
C GLY A 121 6.09 -16.89 20.96
N LEU A 122 5.64 -16.70 19.72
CA LEU A 122 4.41 -15.96 19.42
C LEU A 122 3.17 -16.64 20.02
N THR A 123 3.09 -17.98 19.95
CA THR A 123 1.98 -18.74 20.53
C THR A 123 1.92 -18.54 22.04
N ARG A 124 3.04 -18.62 22.76
CA ARG A 124 3.08 -18.40 24.22
C ARG A 124 2.82 -16.95 24.60
N ALA A 125 3.29 -15.98 23.81
CA ALA A 125 3.00 -14.57 24.04
C ALA A 125 1.50 -14.26 23.90
N THR A 126 0.81 -14.99 23.01
CA THR A 126 -0.62 -14.77 22.70
C THR A 126 -1.55 -15.56 23.62
N LEU A 127 -1.24 -16.83 23.90
CA LEU A 127 -2.10 -17.77 24.63
C LEU A 127 -1.64 -18.06 26.06
N GLY A 128 -0.48 -17.53 26.45
CA GLY A 128 0.11 -17.69 27.77
C GLY A 128 1.26 -18.71 27.81
N ALA A 129 2.14 -18.54 28.80
CA ALA A 129 3.38 -19.31 28.95
C ALA A 129 3.16 -20.82 29.16
N HIS A 130 1.94 -21.23 29.54
CA HIS A 130 1.53 -22.61 29.78
C HIS A 130 1.14 -23.40 28.51
N ALA A 131 1.12 -22.78 27.33
CA ALA A 131 0.83 -23.51 26.08
C ALA A 131 1.77 -24.72 25.91
N GLU A 132 1.25 -25.89 25.56
CA GLU A 132 2.10 -27.08 25.49
C GLU A 132 3.06 -27.05 24.29
N ALA A 133 4.24 -27.66 24.44
CA ALA A 133 5.25 -27.67 23.38
C ALA A 133 4.80 -28.41 22.12
N ALA A 134 3.86 -29.36 22.22
CA ALA A 134 3.28 -30.02 21.05
C ALA A 134 2.38 -29.04 20.27
N PHE A 135 1.49 -28.35 20.97
CA PHE A 135 0.62 -27.32 20.40
C PHE A 135 1.42 -26.16 19.78
N CYS A 136 2.50 -25.71 20.43
CA CYS A 136 3.37 -24.66 19.89
C CYS A 136 4.17 -25.07 18.63
N ARG A 137 4.19 -26.36 18.26
CA ARG A 137 4.92 -26.89 17.11
C ARG A 137 4.01 -27.44 16.01
N GLU A 138 2.70 -27.43 16.22
CA GLU A 138 1.71 -27.72 15.17
C GLU A 138 1.66 -26.51 14.23
N VAL A 139 2.32 -26.63 13.08
CA VAL A 139 2.34 -25.63 11.99
C VAL A 139 1.99 -26.33 10.69
#